data_AF-A0A7Y8I7D7-F1
#
_entry.id   AF-A0A7Y8I7D7-F1
#
_cell.length_a   1.000
_cell.length_b   1.000
_cell.length_c   1.000
_cell.angle_alpha   90.00
_cell.angle_beta   90.00
_cell.angle_gamma   90.00
#
_symmetry.space_group_name_H-M   'P 1'
#
loop_
_entity.id
_entity.type
_entity.pdbx_description
1 polymer ?
#
loop_
_entity_poly.entity_id
_entity_poly.type
_entity_poly.pdbx_seq_one_letter_code
_entity_poly.pdbx_strand_id
1 'polypeptide(L)'
;MKFELIGILRSIIAGKELYHKEIRFIIELTQNFAFTYLKYRYKNLHKVFLAEDSTLNELAIDAIAPLFERDESGIFVKIQTAFLHWQPPIESEEEAQFFLSRIVAKSVEKYVSELLRDSDPFFSKILDQVNYQIEKYNYKKKQLLGTVFILEDTDFQNIGSFVDTHFILNLPSDLFFDMKNMLPKVFEYLNTNSDKAAAIPLNAFVNKVKQIKAANFNFTDRVDIGGELKVESILELALKVSLKKLDESYFNKGKISQQEKCGIETALRNITIDMRDGGINPGLHKYFLEQFPEESFDSYKNNYQNIFEYLYKVLRNEIVKQIGGD
;
A
#
# COMPACT_ATOMS: atom_id res chain seq x y z
N MET A 1 31.29 -18.31 13.11
CA MET A 1 30.43 -18.46 14.31
C MET A 1 29.00 -18.48 13.78
N LYS A 2 28.30 -19.61 13.88
CA LYS A 2 26.91 -19.73 13.42
C LYS A 2 26.05 -19.23 14.57
N PHE A 3 25.37 -18.10 14.39
CA PHE A 3 24.39 -17.65 15.39
C PHE A 3 23.16 -18.54 15.28
N GLU A 4 22.65 -19.02 16.41
CA GLU A 4 21.38 -19.74 16.47
C GLU A 4 20.26 -18.72 16.72
N LEU A 5 19.33 -18.61 15.78
CA LEU A 5 18.24 -17.64 15.85
C LEU A 5 17.38 -17.87 17.09
N ILE A 6 17.10 -19.12 17.44
CA ILE A 6 16.32 -19.44 18.64
C ILE A 6 17.00 -18.91 19.91
N GLY A 7 18.35 -18.98 19.96
CA GLY A 7 19.13 -18.44 21.07
C GLY A 7 19.00 -16.92 21.19
N ILE A 8 19.08 -16.22 20.04
CA ILE A 8 18.90 -14.76 19.98
C ILE A 8 17.48 -14.38 20.42
N LEU A 9 16.45 -15.05 19.90
CA LEU A 9 15.06 -14.77 20.27
C LEU A 9 14.81 -15.01 21.78
N ARG A 10 15.37 -16.09 22.35
CA ARG A 10 15.30 -16.35 23.79
C ARG A 10 15.98 -15.27 24.62
N SER A 11 17.11 -14.75 24.17
CA SER A 11 17.79 -13.62 24.82
C SER A 11 16.95 -12.34 24.78
N ILE A 12 16.27 -12.04 23.66
CA ILE A 12 15.33 -10.92 23.56
C ILE A 12 14.20 -11.04 24.59
N ILE A 13 13.61 -12.23 24.72
CA ILE A 13 12.50 -12.47 25.65
C ILE A 13 12.95 -12.33 27.10
N ALA A 14 14.14 -12.84 27.42
CA ALA A 14 14.72 -12.77 28.75
C ALA A 14 15.21 -11.35 29.12
N GLY A 15 15.05 -10.36 28.24
CA GLY A 15 15.54 -9.00 28.46
C GLY A 15 17.06 -8.92 28.58
N LYS A 16 17.79 -9.88 28.01
CA LYS A 16 19.24 -9.90 28.03
C LYS A 16 19.78 -8.94 26.97
N GLU A 17 20.86 -8.23 27.29
CA GLU A 17 21.59 -7.46 26.30
C GLU A 17 22.11 -8.38 25.20
N LEU A 18 21.74 -8.06 23.96
CA LEU A 18 22.26 -8.72 22.78
C LEU A 18 23.56 -8.07 22.35
N TYR A 19 24.52 -8.90 21.92
CA TYR A 19 25.72 -8.39 21.29
C TYR A 19 25.39 -7.71 19.97
N HIS A 20 26.16 -6.68 19.60
CA HIS A 20 25.99 -5.97 18.33
C HIS A 20 25.94 -6.94 17.13
N LYS A 21 26.75 -8.02 17.14
CA LYS A 21 26.76 -9.01 16.06
C LYS A 21 25.46 -9.81 15.95
N GLU A 22 24.79 -10.09 17.07
CA GLU A 22 23.50 -10.80 17.10
C GLU A 22 22.37 -9.91 16.59
N ILE A 23 22.36 -8.63 17.01
CA ILE A 23 21.41 -7.62 16.53
C ILE A 23 21.56 -7.47 15.01
N ARG A 24 22.80 -7.33 14.53
CA ARG A 24 23.06 -7.22 13.10
C ARG A 24 22.60 -8.45 12.33
N PHE A 25 22.87 -9.65 12.85
CA PHE A 25 22.45 -10.90 12.23
C PHE A 25 20.92 -10.99 12.07
N ILE A 26 20.15 -10.68 13.12
CA ILE A 26 18.68 -10.76 13.04
C ILE A 26 18.10 -9.67 12.11
N ILE A 27 18.70 -8.48 12.06
CA ILE A 27 18.31 -7.42 11.12
C ILE A 27 18.57 -7.87 9.67
N GLU A 28 19.77 -8.36 9.37
CA GLU A 28 20.10 -8.85 8.01
C GLU A 28 19.17 -10.01 7.59
N LEU A 29 18.87 -10.93 8.50
CA LEU A 29 17.97 -12.05 8.23
C LEU A 29 16.53 -11.59 7.94
N THR A 30 15.99 -10.68 8.77
CA THR A 30 14.64 -10.13 8.58
C THR A 30 14.55 -9.27 7.33
N GLN A 31 15.59 -8.50 7.00
CA GLN A 31 15.68 -7.73 5.76
C GLN A 31 15.62 -8.63 4.53
N ASN A 32 16.37 -9.74 4.54
CA ASN A 32 16.35 -10.71 3.44
C ASN A 32 14.97 -11.34 3.23
N PHE A 33 14.27 -11.66 4.33
CA PHE A 33 12.88 -12.11 4.26
C PHE A 33 11.99 -11.03 3.66
N ALA A 34 12.05 -9.79 4.17
CA ALA A 34 11.23 -8.69 3.69
C ALA A 34 11.46 -8.39 2.21
N PHE A 35 12.72 -8.33 1.78
CA PHE A 35 13.11 -8.16 0.38
C PHE A 35 12.49 -9.25 -0.51
N THR A 36 12.57 -10.51 -0.09
CA THR A 36 11.99 -11.65 -0.82
C THR A 36 10.48 -11.50 -0.93
N TYR A 37 9.79 -11.16 0.17
CA TYR A 37 8.35 -10.92 0.16
C TYR A 37 7.94 -9.79 -0.80
N LEU A 38 8.62 -8.64 -0.72
CA LEU A 38 8.37 -7.49 -1.60
C LEU A 38 8.61 -7.85 -3.08
N LYS A 39 9.77 -8.45 -3.38
CA LYS A 39 10.17 -8.78 -4.75
C LYS A 39 9.22 -9.74 -5.45
N TYR A 40 8.72 -10.77 -4.77
CA TYR A 40 7.90 -11.81 -5.40
C TYR A 40 6.41 -11.54 -5.29
N ARG A 41 5.93 -11.01 -4.17
CA ARG A 41 4.48 -10.81 -3.94
C ARG A 41 3.96 -9.53 -4.56
N TYR A 42 4.83 -8.53 -4.71
CA TYR A 42 4.48 -7.18 -5.11
C TYR A 42 5.21 -6.69 -6.36
N LYS A 43 5.76 -7.62 -7.16
CA LYS A 43 6.45 -7.34 -8.43
C LYS A 43 5.67 -6.45 -9.39
N ASN A 44 4.33 -6.53 -9.40
CA ASN A 44 3.48 -5.76 -10.31
C ASN A 44 3.15 -4.34 -9.81
N LEU A 45 3.46 -4.02 -8.57
CA LEU A 45 3.35 -2.67 -7.99
C LEU A 45 4.65 -1.88 -8.19
N HIS A 46 5.51 -2.33 -9.11
CA HIS A 46 6.85 -1.81 -9.38
C HIS A 46 6.90 -0.29 -9.57
N LYS A 47 5.82 0.35 -10.06
CA LYS A 47 5.74 1.81 -10.21
C LYS A 47 5.59 2.55 -8.87
N VAL A 48 4.78 2.03 -7.94
CA VAL A 48 4.61 2.60 -6.60
C VAL A 48 5.89 2.43 -5.78
N PHE A 49 6.55 1.28 -5.91
CA PHE A 49 7.75 0.95 -5.16
C PHE A 49 9.05 1.59 -5.69
N LEU A 50 9.15 1.90 -6.99
CA LEU A 50 10.36 2.52 -7.57
C LEU A 50 10.34 4.05 -7.57
N ALA A 51 9.20 4.68 -7.27
CA ALA A 51 9.12 6.12 -7.38
C ALA A 51 10.03 6.84 -6.36
N GLU A 52 10.34 6.22 -5.22
CA GLU A 52 11.17 6.86 -4.18
C GLU A 52 12.67 6.96 -4.50
N ASP A 53 13.19 6.46 -5.63
CA ASP A 53 14.62 6.05 -5.75
C ASP A 53 15.05 5.07 -4.66
N SER A 54 14.12 4.63 -3.81
CA SER A 54 14.38 3.67 -2.76
C SER A 54 14.54 2.31 -3.40
N THR A 55 15.71 1.74 -3.17
CA THR A 55 15.96 0.37 -3.59
C THR A 55 14.96 -0.55 -2.87
N LEU A 56 14.60 -1.69 -3.48
CA LEU A 56 13.82 -2.71 -2.78
C LEU A 56 14.43 -3.10 -1.41
N ASN A 57 15.73 -2.85 -1.22
CA ASN A 57 16.41 -3.03 0.07
C ASN A 57 16.04 -1.97 1.10
N GLU A 58 15.89 -0.71 0.72
CA GLU A 58 15.43 0.37 1.61
C GLU A 58 13.99 0.14 2.04
N LEU A 59 13.11 -0.19 1.08
CA LEU A 59 11.72 -0.57 1.39
C LEU A 59 11.65 -1.78 2.33
N ALA A 60 12.56 -2.75 2.16
CA ALA A 60 12.66 -3.89 3.05
C ALA A 60 13.08 -3.48 4.47
N ILE A 61 13.98 -2.49 4.62
CA ILE A 61 14.40 -1.94 5.91
C ILE A 61 13.23 -1.20 6.57
N ASP A 62 12.54 -0.32 5.85
CA ASP A 62 11.42 0.44 6.38
C ASP A 62 10.26 -0.46 6.80
N ALA A 63 9.99 -1.50 6.01
CA ALA A 63 8.97 -2.48 6.33
C ALA A 63 9.25 -3.27 7.62
N ILE A 64 10.51 -3.49 8.01
CA ILE A 64 10.88 -4.22 9.23
C ILE A 64 11.22 -3.30 10.40
N ALA A 65 11.52 -2.03 10.17
CA ALA A 65 11.89 -1.08 11.22
C ALA A 65 10.94 -1.09 12.43
N PRO A 66 9.60 -1.18 12.24
CA PRO A 66 8.67 -1.27 13.36
C PRO A 66 8.90 -2.48 14.28
N LEU A 67 9.43 -3.60 13.76
CA LEU A 67 9.71 -4.80 14.56
C LEU A 67 10.87 -4.60 15.54
N PHE A 68 11.77 -3.67 15.23
CA PHE A 68 12.99 -3.39 16.00
C PHE A 68 12.88 -2.14 16.90
N GLU A 69 11.67 -1.61 17.08
CA GLU A 69 11.40 -0.59 18.10
C GLU A 69 11.72 -1.15 19.49
N ARG A 70 12.44 -0.35 20.28
CA ARG A 70 12.82 -0.66 21.67
C ARG A 70 12.02 0.19 22.65
N ASP A 71 11.72 -0.37 23.80
CA ASP A 71 11.25 0.41 24.95
C ASP A 71 12.39 1.11 25.69
N GLU A 72 12.04 1.82 26.76
CA GLU A 72 12.99 2.50 27.66
C GLU A 72 13.98 1.52 28.33
N SER A 73 13.65 0.22 28.37
CA SER A 73 14.52 -0.84 28.90
C SER A 73 15.37 -1.51 27.81
N GLY A 74 15.31 -1.03 26.56
CA GLY A 74 16.08 -1.55 25.44
C GLY A 74 15.53 -2.84 24.84
N ILE A 75 14.32 -3.26 25.20
CA ILE A 75 13.70 -4.53 24.77
C ILE A 75 12.93 -4.34 23.46
N PHE A 76 13.07 -5.28 22.53
CA PHE A 76 12.30 -5.31 21.28
C PHE A 76 10.85 -5.75 21.51
N VAL A 77 9.99 -4.80 21.90
CA VAL A 77 8.63 -5.06 22.39
C VAL A 77 7.79 -5.86 21.39
N LYS A 78 7.84 -5.54 20.10
CA LYS A 78 7.00 -6.22 19.09
C LYS A 78 7.42 -7.67 18.86
N ILE A 79 8.73 -7.94 18.81
CA ILE A 79 9.26 -9.31 18.67
C ILE A 79 8.97 -10.11 19.93
N GLN A 80 9.22 -9.54 21.11
CA GLN A 80 8.95 -10.20 22.40
C GLN A 80 7.47 -10.55 22.55
N THR A 81 6.58 -9.59 22.32
CA THR A 81 5.13 -9.79 22.39
C THR A 81 4.68 -10.87 21.42
N ALA A 82 5.17 -10.83 20.17
CA ALA A 82 4.80 -11.83 19.18
C ALA A 82 5.29 -13.23 19.55
N PHE A 83 6.49 -13.36 20.11
CA PHE A 83 7.05 -14.65 20.52
C PHE A 83 6.27 -15.23 21.70
N LEU A 84 5.98 -14.43 22.73
CA LEU A 84 5.27 -14.88 23.94
C LEU A 84 3.84 -15.39 23.64
N HIS A 85 3.17 -14.80 22.65
CA HIS A 85 1.83 -15.21 22.23
C HIS A 85 1.83 -16.25 21.09
N TRP A 86 3.00 -16.73 20.65
CA TRP A 86 3.09 -17.71 19.59
C TRP A 86 2.65 -19.09 20.08
N GLN A 87 1.86 -19.79 19.28
CA GLN A 87 1.35 -21.13 19.58
C GLN A 87 1.45 -22.02 18.34
N PRO A 88 2.03 -23.23 18.44
CA PRO A 88 2.68 -23.81 19.62
C PRO A 88 3.98 -23.07 20.01
N PRO A 89 4.53 -23.27 21.23
CA PRO A 89 5.81 -22.70 21.64
C PRO A 89 6.95 -23.04 20.66
N ILE A 90 7.92 -22.14 20.54
CA ILE A 90 9.05 -22.28 19.61
C ILE A 90 10.18 -23.05 20.31
N GLU A 91 10.44 -24.26 19.85
CA GLU A 91 11.39 -25.20 20.44
C GLU A 91 12.58 -25.49 19.52
N SER A 92 12.43 -25.35 18.20
CA SER A 92 13.47 -25.61 17.20
C SER A 92 13.94 -24.36 16.44
N GLU A 93 15.11 -24.48 15.80
CA GLU A 93 15.67 -23.42 14.94
C GLU A 93 14.80 -23.20 13.69
N GLU A 94 14.23 -24.27 13.12
CA GLU A 94 13.29 -24.20 12.00
C GLU A 94 12.00 -23.46 12.40
N GLU A 95 11.47 -23.73 13.58
CA GLU A 95 10.30 -23.03 14.13
C GLU A 95 10.60 -21.56 14.39
N ALA A 96 11.80 -21.24 14.87
CA ALA A 96 12.24 -19.86 15.07
C ALA A 96 12.34 -19.10 13.73
N GLN A 97 12.87 -19.75 12.68
CA GLN A 97 12.91 -19.19 11.33
C GLN A 97 11.50 -19.00 10.76
N PHE A 98 10.62 -19.99 10.94
CA PHE A 98 9.24 -19.91 10.52
C PHE A 98 8.52 -18.74 11.21
N PHE A 99 8.62 -18.65 12.54
CA PHE A 99 8.11 -17.53 13.34
C PHE A 99 8.60 -16.17 12.79
N LEU A 100 9.91 -16.03 12.61
CA LEU A 100 10.52 -14.78 12.14
C LEU A 100 10.00 -14.40 10.76
N SER A 101 9.95 -15.36 9.83
CA SER A 101 9.43 -15.15 8.48
C SER A 101 7.97 -14.68 8.50
N ARG A 102 7.16 -15.17 9.45
CA ARG A 102 5.74 -14.86 9.59
C ARG A 102 5.51 -13.46 10.15
N ILE A 103 6.28 -13.04 11.16
CA ILE A 103 6.17 -11.67 11.69
C ILE A 103 6.69 -10.64 10.69
N VAL A 104 7.75 -10.96 9.95
CA VAL A 104 8.26 -10.11 8.85
C VAL A 104 7.22 -9.96 7.76
N ALA A 105 6.61 -11.05 7.32
CA ALA A 105 5.56 -10.99 6.29
C ALA A 105 4.37 -10.11 6.73
N LYS A 106 3.96 -10.20 8.00
CA LYS A 106 2.91 -9.34 8.56
C LYS A 106 3.31 -7.86 8.56
N SER A 107 4.56 -7.55 8.91
CA SER A 107 5.09 -6.19 8.90
C SER A 107 5.13 -5.62 7.48
N VAL A 108 5.63 -6.40 6.51
CA VAL A 108 5.66 -6.04 5.09
C VAL A 108 4.26 -5.80 4.54
N GLU A 109 3.30 -6.69 4.82
CA GLU A 109 1.92 -6.54 4.34
C GLU A 109 1.27 -5.24 4.83
N LYS A 110 1.51 -4.91 6.11
CA LYS A 110 1.02 -3.67 6.71
C LYS A 110 1.65 -2.46 6.02
N TYR A 111 2.98 -2.45 5.91
CA TYR A 111 3.73 -1.38 5.27
C TYR A 111 3.26 -1.13 3.83
N VAL A 112 3.10 -2.18 3.03
CA VAL A 112 2.61 -2.06 1.65
C VAL A 112 1.18 -1.52 1.60
N SER A 113 0.30 -1.97 2.49
CA SER A 113 -1.06 -1.46 2.54
C SER A 113 -1.11 0.04 2.89
N GLU A 114 -0.24 0.51 3.77
CA GLU A 114 -0.12 1.93 4.14
C GLU A 114 0.44 2.74 2.96
N LEU A 115 1.53 2.26 2.35
CA LEU A 115 2.13 2.90 1.17
C LEU A 115 1.13 3.05 0.02
N LEU A 116 0.34 2.02 -0.29
CA LEU A 116 -0.69 2.09 -1.33
C LEU A 116 -1.81 3.07 -0.97
N ARG A 117 -2.20 3.15 0.30
CA ARG A 117 -3.24 4.07 0.76
C ARG A 117 -2.79 5.53 0.64
N ASP A 118 -1.50 5.78 0.85
CA ASP A 118 -0.93 7.13 0.81
C ASP A 118 -0.63 7.58 -0.62
N SER A 119 -0.11 6.68 -1.46
CA SER A 119 0.28 6.97 -2.85
C SER A 119 -0.88 6.97 -3.85
N ASP A 120 -1.98 6.26 -3.56
CA ASP A 120 -3.10 6.08 -4.49
C ASP A 120 -4.46 6.41 -3.85
N PRO A 121 -5.06 7.58 -4.18
CA PRO A 121 -6.38 7.97 -3.70
C PRO A 121 -7.51 7.02 -4.12
N PHE A 122 -7.41 6.37 -5.29
CA PHE A 122 -8.40 5.39 -5.75
C PHE A 122 -8.32 4.12 -4.91
N PHE A 123 -7.12 3.59 -4.68
CA PHE A 123 -6.91 2.44 -3.79
C PHE A 123 -7.48 2.72 -2.40
N SER A 124 -7.14 3.87 -1.82
CA SER A 124 -7.64 4.29 -0.50
C SER A 124 -9.16 4.29 -0.43
N LYS A 125 -9.83 4.93 -1.40
CA LYS A 125 -11.30 5.01 -1.42
C LYS A 125 -11.97 3.66 -1.65
N ILE A 126 -11.41 2.81 -2.51
CA ILE A 126 -11.92 1.46 -2.76
C ILE A 126 -11.74 0.60 -1.51
N LEU A 127 -10.59 0.68 -0.84
CA LEU A 127 -10.34 -0.03 0.41
C LEU A 127 -11.36 0.36 1.49
N ASP A 128 -11.70 1.65 1.62
CA ASP A 128 -12.76 2.09 2.53
C ASP A 128 -14.13 1.50 2.16
N GLN A 129 -14.48 1.45 0.88
CA GLN A 129 -15.72 0.79 0.40
C GLN A 129 -15.74 -0.71 0.70
N VAL A 130 -14.61 -1.40 0.54
CA VAL A 130 -14.45 -2.82 0.86
C VAL A 130 -14.59 -3.03 2.37
N ASN A 131 -13.90 -2.24 3.19
CA ASN A 131 -14.01 -2.31 4.65
C ASN A 131 -15.45 -2.10 5.13
N TYR A 132 -16.18 -1.14 4.55
CA TYR A 132 -17.60 -0.94 4.84
C TYR A 132 -18.43 -2.19 4.55
N GLN A 133 -18.18 -2.90 3.44
CA GLN A 133 -18.89 -4.15 3.15
C GLN A 133 -18.49 -5.29 4.08
N ILE A 134 -17.20 -5.38 4.46
CA ILE A 134 -16.73 -6.34 5.45
C ILE A 134 -17.54 -6.18 6.75
N GLU A 135 -17.71 -4.94 7.21
CA GLU A 135 -18.51 -4.65 8.40
C GLU A 135 -20.00 -4.93 8.19
N LYS A 136 -20.58 -4.44 7.08
CA LYS A 136 -22.00 -4.60 6.76
C LYS A 136 -22.44 -6.07 6.69
N TYR A 137 -21.61 -6.94 6.13
CA TYR A 137 -21.88 -8.37 5.99
C TYR A 137 -21.26 -9.21 7.12
N ASN A 138 -20.70 -8.59 8.15
CA ASN A 138 -20.07 -9.24 9.30
C ASN A 138 -18.91 -10.20 8.94
N TYR A 139 -18.23 -9.94 7.83
CA TYR A 139 -17.00 -10.65 7.47
C TYR A 139 -15.85 -10.26 8.41
N LYS A 140 -14.82 -11.11 8.48
CA LYS A 140 -13.64 -10.87 9.32
C LYS A 140 -12.37 -10.74 8.49
N LYS A 141 -11.47 -9.87 8.96
CA LYS A 141 -10.09 -9.78 8.46
C LYS A 141 -9.19 -10.66 9.32
N LYS A 142 -8.50 -11.62 8.71
CA LYS A 142 -7.55 -12.50 9.40
C LYS A 142 -6.22 -12.53 8.65
N GLN A 143 -5.12 -12.39 9.39
CA GLN A 143 -3.78 -12.50 8.82
C GLN A 143 -3.40 -13.99 8.68
N LEU A 144 -3.26 -14.47 7.46
CA LEU A 144 -2.85 -15.85 7.16
C LEU A 144 -1.68 -15.82 6.17
N LEU A 145 -0.59 -16.53 6.46
CA LEU A 145 0.58 -16.64 5.56
C LEU A 145 1.10 -15.28 5.05
N GLY A 146 1.10 -14.29 5.95
CA GLY A 146 1.58 -12.95 5.60
C GLY A 146 0.64 -12.12 4.73
N THR A 147 -0.62 -12.51 4.55
CA THR A 147 -1.64 -11.71 3.86
C THR A 147 -2.87 -11.51 4.72
N VAL A 148 -3.48 -10.33 4.58
CA VAL A 148 -4.80 -10.06 5.15
C VAL A 148 -5.86 -10.67 4.24
N PHE A 149 -6.59 -11.66 4.75
CA PHE A 149 -7.72 -12.27 4.08
C PHE A 149 -9.05 -11.78 4.67
N ILE A 150 -10.05 -11.67 3.81
CA ILE A 150 -11.47 -11.51 4.17
C ILE A 150 -12.08 -12.92 4.27
N LEU A 151 -12.81 -13.20 5.35
CA LEU A 151 -13.41 -14.51 5.65
C LEU A 151 -14.89 -14.36 6.02
N GLU A 152 -15.71 -15.36 5.67
CA GLU A 152 -17.14 -15.43 6.04
C GLU A 152 -17.35 -15.74 7.53
N ASP A 153 -16.50 -16.58 8.14
CA ASP A 153 -16.65 -17.05 9.53
C ASP A 153 -15.38 -16.85 10.37
N THR A 154 -15.58 -16.64 11.67
CA THR A 154 -14.55 -16.58 12.73
C THR A 154 -13.86 -17.92 12.97
N ASP A 155 -14.58 -19.03 12.82
CA ASP A 155 -14.09 -20.40 13.12
C ASP A 155 -13.41 -21.06 11.93
N PHE A 156 -12.69 -20.26 11.14
CA PHE A 156 -11.90 -20.76 10.02
C PHE A 156 -10.75 -21.64 10.53
N GLN A 157 -11.03 -22.94 10.64
CA GLN A 157 -10.10 -24.01 11.06
C GLN A 157 -9.48 -24.77 9.87
N ASN A 158 -10.05 -24.64 8.66
CA ASN A 158 -9.51 -25.29 7.48
C ASN A 158 -8.31 -24.52 6.92
N ILE A 159 -7.11 -24.97 7.27
CA ILE A 159 -5.86 -24.60 6.58
C ILE A 159 -5.83 -25.36 5.23
N GLY A 160 -6.83 -25.12 4.38
CA GLY A 160 -6.86 -25.61 3.01
C GLY A 160 -5.96 -24.76 2.11
N SER A 161 -5.83 -25.15 0.84
CA SER A 161 -5.21 -24.25 -0.15
C SER A 161 -6.09 -23.01 -0.29
N PHE A 162 -5.50 -21.82 -0.15
CA PHE A 162 -6.19 -20.55 -0.32
C PHE A 162 -6.15 -20.11 -1.78
N VAL A 163 -7.11 -19.27 -2.18
CA VAL A 163 -6.97 -18.52 -3.44
C VAL A 163 -5.83 -17.52 -3.29
N ASP A 164 -4.99 -17.43 -4.32
CA ASP A 164 -3.87 -16.51 -4.36
C ASP A 164 -4.26 -15.21 -5.08
N THR A 165 -3.32 -14.26 -5.11
CA THR A 165 -3.48 -12.99 -5.82
C THR A 165 -3.82 -13.21 -7.30
N HIS A 166 -3.22 -14.18 -7.96
CA HIS A 166 -3.44 -14.42 -9.39
C HIS A 166 -4.87 -14.89 -9.65
N PHE A 167 -5.39 -15.81 -8.83
CA PHE A 167 -6.77 -16.25 -8.89
C PHE A 167 -7.74 -15.08 -8.76
N ILE A 168 -7.56 -14.21 -7.75
CA ILE A 168 -8.43 -13.05 -7.54
C ILE A 168 -8.40 -12.08 -8.73
N LEU A 169 -7.21 -11.82 -9.28
CA LEU A 169 -7.07 -10.92 -10.42
C LEU A 169 -7.76 -11.47 -11.69
N ASN A 170 -7.92 -12.79 -11.80
CA ASN A 170 -8.60 -13.45 -12.92
C ASN A 170 -10.09 -13.72 -12.67
N LEU A 171 -10.67 -13.27 -11.55
CA LEU A 171 -12.10 -13.42 -11.32
C LEU A 171 -12.93 -12.76 -12.44
N PRO A 172 -14.09 -13.35 -12.81
CA PRO A 172 -14.99 -12.76 -13.80
C PRO A 172 -15.43 -11.33 -13.42
N SER A 173 -15.44 -10.43 -14.41
CA SER A 173 -15.75 -9.00 -14.20
C SER A 173 -17.18 -8.74 -13.74
N ASP A 174 -18.10 -9.64 -14.09
CA ASP A 174 -19.52 -9.55 -13.79
C ASP A 174 -19.84 -9.67 -12.29
N LEU A 175 -18.98 -10.34 -11.53
CA LEU A 175 -19.06 -10.40 -10.06
C LEU A 175 -18.96 -9.01 -9.40
N PHE A 176 -18.41 -8.03 -10.12
CA PHE A 176 -18.08 -6.71 -9.60
C PHE A 176 -18.99 -5.60 -10.16
N PHE A 177 -20.00 -5.90 -11.00
CA PHE A 177 -20.92 -4.88 -11.51
C PHE A 177 -21.75 -4.24 -10.39
N ASP A 178 -22.18 -5.04 -9.41
CA ASP A 178 -22.88 -4.55 -8.23
C ASP A 178 -21.87 -4.25 -7.12
N MET A 179 -21.35 -3.04 -7.16
CA MET A 179 -20.36 -2.56 -6.20
C MET A 179 -20.83 -2.63 -4.75
N LYS A 180 -22.15 -2.69 -4.45
CA LYS A 180 -22.68 -2.74 -3.07
C LYS A 180 -22.71 -4.18 -2.51
N ASN A 181 -22.68 -5.18 -3.40
CA ASN A 181 -22.83 -6.59 -3.07
C ASN A 181 -21.72 -7.47 -3.67
N MET A 182 -20.57 -6.87 -4.00
CA MET A 182 -19.45 -7.58 -4.63
C MET A 182 -18.84 -8.66 -3.74
N LEU A 183 -18.69 -8.42 -2.43
CA LEU A 183 -18.12 -9.42 -1.53
C LEU A 183 -18.97 -10.70 -1.43
N PRO A 184 -20.29 -10.62 -1.13
CA PRO A 184 -21.17 -11.80 -1.17
C PRO A 184 -21.10 -12.60 -2.47
N LYS A 185 -21.15 -11.93 -3.63
CA LYS A 185 -21.09 -12.61 -4.94
C LYS A 185 -19.76 -13.33 -5.16
N VAL A 186 -18.66 -12.72 -4.72
CA VAL A 186 -17.33 -13.33 -4.85
C VAL A 186 -17.19 -14.53 -3.93
N PHE A 187 -17.70 -14.46 -2.70
CA PHE A 187 -17.74 -15.61 -1.80
C PHE A 187 -18.60 -16.76 -2.36
N GLU A 188 -19.80 -16.45 -2.86
CA GLU A 188 -20.67 -17.43 -3.53
C GLU A 188 -19.96 -18.10 -4.71
N TYR A 189 -19.27 -17.30 -5.54
CA TYR A 189 -18.48 -17.81 -6.65
C TYR A 189 -17.36 -18.74 -6.18
N LEU A 190 -16.62 -18.37 -5.13
CA LEU A 190 -15.55 -19.18 -4.57
C LEU A 190 -16.07 -20.51 -4.01
N ASN A 191 -17.16 -20.47 -3.26
CA ASN A 191 -17.78 -21.66 -2.67
C ASN A 191 -18.33 -22.62 -3.74
N THR A 192 -18.72 -22.11 -4.91
CA THR A 192 -19.31 -22.90 -5.99
C THR A 192 -18.29 -23.41 -7.02
N ASN A 193 -17.27 -22.61 -7.33
CA ASN A 193 -16.37 -22.84 -8.47
C ASN A 193 -14.93 -23.20 -8.08
N SER A 194 -14.68 -23.45 -6.79
CA SER A 194 -13.34 -23.71 -6.30
C SER A 194 -13.38 -24.65 -5.09
N ASP A 195 -12.53 -25.67 -5.11
CA ASP A 195 -12.29 -26.57 -3.97
C ASP A 195 -11.42 -25.91 -2.88
N LYS A 196 -10.95 -24.68 -3.13
CA LYS A 196 -10.17 -23.87 -2.18
C LYS A 196 -11.07 -23.23 -1.14
N ALA A 197 -10.52 -23.07 0.06
CA ALA A 197 -11.27 -22.42 1.13
C ALA A 197 -11.54 -20.95 0.78
N ALA A 198 -12.78 -20.50 1.02
CA ALA A 198 -13.25 -19.19 0.62
C ALA A 198 -12.64 -18.09 1.51
N ALA A 199 -11.49 -17.60 1.08
CA ALA A 199 -10.75 -16.53 1.74
C ALA A 199 -10.21 -15.57 0.69
N ILE A 200 -10.56 -14.29 0.78
CA ILE A 200 -10.23 -13.31 -0.27
C ILE A 200 -9.03 -12.47 0.18
N PRO A 201 -7.86 -12.52 -0.48
CA PRO A 201 -6.76 -11.59 -0.25
C PRO A 201 -7.20 -10.13 -0.43
N LEU A 202 -7.16 -9.33 0.65
CA LEU A 202 -7.75 -7.98 0.68
C LEU A 202 -7.13 -7.04 -0.36
N ASN A 203 -5.80 -6.92 -0.38
CA ASN A 203 -5.12 -6.02 -1.32
C ASN A 203 -5.31 -6.46 -2.78
N ALA A 204 -5.32 -7.77 -3.05
CA ALA A 204 -5.62 -8.28 -4.38
C ALA A 204 -7.05 -7.95 -4.81
N PHE A 205 -8.01 -8.05 -3.88
CA PHE A 205 -9.40 -7.72 -4.13
C PHE A 205 -9.59 -6.24 -4.44
N VAL A 206 -9.00 -5.34 -3.64
CA VAL A 206 -9.03 -3.89 -3.90
C VAL A 206 -8.44 -3.57 -5.27
N ASN A 207 -7.30 -4.20 -5.62
CA ASN A 207 -6.69 -4.03 -6.92
C ASN A 207 -7.56 -4.56 -8.06
N LYS A 208 -8.21 -5.72 -7.89
CA LYS A 208 -9.16 -6.25 -8.87
C LYS A 208 -10.35 -5.29 -9.05
N VAL A 209 -10.92 -4.76 -7.96
CA VAL A 209 -11.98 -3.76 -8.03
C VAL A 209 -11.51 -2.49 -8.75
N LYS A 210 -10.29 -2.02 -8.49
CA LYS A 210 -9.69 -0.89 -9.21
C LYS A 210 -9.58 -1.17 -10.71
N GLN A 211 -9.07 -2.35 -11.08
CA GLN A 211 -8.98 -2.80 -12.47
C GLN A 211 -10.36 -2.93 -13.13
N ILE A 212 -11.34 -3.50 -12.44
CA ILE A 212 -12.69 -3.66 -12.97
C ILE A 212 -13.41 -2.33 -13.06
N LYS A 213 -13.23 -1.40 -12.12
CA LYS A 213 -13.73 -0.04 -12.31
C LYS A 213 -13.11 0.53 -13.59
N ALA A 214 -11.79 0.50 -13.73
CA ALA A 214 -11.13 0.94 -14.95
C ALA A 214 -11.63 0.23 -16.24
N ALA A 215 -11.94 -1.07 -16.19
CA ALA A 215 -12.34 -1.88 -17.34
C ALA A 215 -13.85 -1.90 -17.66
N ASN A 216 -14.74 -1.88 -16.66
CA ASN A 216 -16.20 -1.79 -16.87
C ASN A 216 -16.61 -0.41 -17.35
N PHE A 217 -15.81 0.62 -17.08
CA PHE A 217 -15.90 1.89 -17.77
C PHE A 217 -15.62 1.78 -19.29
N ASN A 218 -15.07 0.65 -19.79
CA ASN A 218 -14.87 0.41 -21.23
C ASN A 218 -16.04 -0.32 -21.91
N PHE A 219 -17.01 -0.90 -21.18
CA PHE A 219 -18.03 -1.79 -21.77
C PHE A 219 -19.48 -1.29 -21.73
N THR A 220 -19.82 -0.27 -20.93
CA THR A 220 -21.23 0.16 -20.79
C THR A 220 -21.73 1.15 -21.84
N ASP A 221 -20.87 1.72 -22.68
CA ASP A 221 -21.31 2.75 -23.63
C ASP A 221 -21.21 2.29 -25.09
N ARG A 222 -22.18 1.45 -25.50
CA ARG A 222 -22.85 1.65 -26.80
C ARG A 222 -24.01 2.64 -26.63
N VAL A 223 -23.71 3.80 -26.04
CA VAL A 223 -24.05 5.19 -26.43
C VAL A 223 -23.17 6.06 -25.51
N ASP A 224 -22.31 6.87 -26.11
CA ASP A 224 -21.35 7.83 -25.49
C ASP A 224 -20.09 7.34 -24.78
N ILE A 225 -19.06 7.03 -25.58
CA ILE A 225 -17.63 7.38 -25.44
C ILE A 225 -17.20 7.94 -24.05
N GLY A 226 -16.63 7.13 -23.14
CA GLY A 226 -15.77 7.70 -22.10
C GLY A 226 -15.48 6.94 -20.80
N GLY A 227 -14.60 5.93 -20.86
CA GLY A 227 -13.98 5.32 -19.68
C GLY A 227 -12.62 5.94 -19.32
N GLU A 228 -11.69 5.97 -20.27
CA GLU A 228 -10.46 6.77 -20.16
C GLU A 228 -10.80 8.25 -19.97
N LEU A 229 -11.75 8.78 -20.74
CA LEU A 229 -12.27 10.14 -20.59
C LEU A 229 -12.88 10.43 -19.20
N LYS A 230 -13.22 9.44 -18.36
CA LYS A 230 -13.76 9.67 -17.00
C LYS A 230 -12.71 9.70 -15.89
N VAL A 231 -11.75 8.77 -15.86
CA VAL A 231 -10.59 8.92 -14.94
C VAL A 231 -9.76 10.12 -15.37
N GLU A 232 -9.55 10.29 -16.68
CA GLU A 232 -8.90 11.45 -17.25
C GLU A 232 -9.71 12.71 -16.99
N SER A 233 -11.04 12.73 -17.15
CA SER A 233 -11.82 13.92 -16.74
C SER A 233 -11.84 14.16 -15.24
N ILE A 234 -11.84 13.15 -14.37
CA ILE A 234 -11.71 13.35 -12.91
C ILE A 234 -10.37 14.00 -12.60
N LEU A 235 -9.29 13.47 -13.18
CA LEU A 235 -7.94 13.99 -13.02
C LEU A 235 -7.79 15.39 -13.64
N GLU A 236 -8.37 15.64 -14.81
CA GLU A 236 -8.39 16.94 -15.49
C GLU A 236 -9.22 17.97 -14.73
N LEU A 237 -10.38 17.59 -14.19
CA LEU A 237 -11.21 18.46 -13.34
C LEU A 237 -10.47 18.80 -12.06
N ALA A 238 -9.89 17.80 -11.38
CA ALA A 238 -9.11 18.01 -10.18
C ALA A 238 -7.87 18.88 -10.46
N LEU A 239 -7.16 18.62 -11.56
CA LEU A 239 -6.04 19.42 -12.02
C LEU A 239 -6.50 20.85 -12.30
N LYS A 240 -7.60 21.05 -13.02
CA LYS A 240 -8.16 22.38 -13.32
C LYS A 240 -8.48 23.16 -12.05
N VAL A 241 -9.04 22.51 -11.03
CA VAL A 241 -9.30 23.13 -9.72
C VAL A 241 -7.99 23.51 -9.03
N SER A 242 -6.99 22.63 -9.04
CA SER A 242 -5.67 22.90 -8.46
C SER A 242 -4.92 24.03 -9.18
N LEU A 243 -4.94 24.06 -10.51
CA LEU A 243 -4.34 25.11 -11.32
C LEU A 243 -5.05 26.46 -11.09
N LYS A 244 -6.37 26.45 -10.96
CA LYS A 244 -7.12 27.65 -10.54
C LYS A 244 -6.67 28.13 -9.15
N LYS A 245 -6.37 27.23 -8.21
CA LYS A 245 -5.84 27.59 -6.89
C LYS A 245 -4.40 28.10 -6.93
N LEU A 246 -3.55 27.55 -7.79
CA LEU A 246 -2.21 28.08 -8.09
C LEU A 246 -2.31 29.55 -8.54
N ASP A 247 -3.23 29.82 -9.47
CA ASP A 247 -3.47 31.18 -9.97
C ASP A 247 -3.97 32.13 -8.88
N GLU A 248 -5.09 31.79 -8.23
CA GLU A 248 -5.73 32.64 -7.23
C GLU A 248 -4.86 32.93 -6.00
N SER A 249 -4.06 31.95 -5.58
CA SER A 249 -3.38 31.99 -4.27
C SER A 249 -1.93 32.44 -4.35
N TYR A 250 -1.27 32.23 -5.50
CA TYR A 250 0.16 32.45 -5.64
C TYR A 250 0.51 33.36 -6.83
N PHE A 251 0.12 33.00 -8.05
CA PHE A 251 0.52 33.76 -9.25
C PHE A 251 -0.10 35.16 -9.30
N ASN A 252 -1.44 35.27 -9.17
CA ASN A 252 -2.13 36.57 -9.21
C ASN A 252 -1.76 37.49 -8.03
N LYS A 253 -1.18 36.92 -6.97
CA LYS A 253 -0.68 37.66 -5.80
C LYS A 253 0.81 38.02 -5.92
N GLY A 254 1.45 37.72 -7.05
CA GLY A 254 2.87 38.00 -7.30
C GLY A 254 3.83 37.19 -6.43
N LYS A 255 3.38 36.05 -5.87
CA LYS A 255 4.24 35.20 -5.01
C LYS A 255 5.17 34.29 -5.82
N ILE A 256 4.85 34.05 -7.08
CA ILE A 256 5.61 33.24 -8.03
C ILE A 256 5.55 33.93 -9.40
N SER A 257 6.60 33.73 -10.19
CA SER A 257 6.75 34.18 -11.57
C SER A 257 5.99 33.28 -12.56
N GLN A 258 5.92 33.73 -13.81
CA GLN A 258 5.31 32.96 -14.90
C GLN A 258 6.08 31.66 -15.19
N GLN A 259 7.41 31.67 -15.05
CA GLN A 259 8.24 30.49 -15.26
C GLN A 259 8.00 29.46 -14.15
N GLU A 260 7.96 29.90 -12.90
CA GLU A 260 7.64 29.06 -11.74
C GLU A 260 6.24 28.48 -11.84
N LYS A 261 5.26 29.29 -12.26
CA LYS A 261 3.91 28.81 -12.56
C LYS A 261 3.97 27.64 -13.55
N CYS A 262 4.57 27.83 -14.73
CA CYS A 262 4.62 26.82 -15.79
C CYS A 262 5.25 25.50 -15.32
N GLY A 263 6.35 25.57 -14.57
CA GLY A 263 6.99 24.38 -14.00
C GLY A 263 6.09 23.67 -12.97
N ILE A 264 5.41 24.42 -12.09
CA ILE A 264 4.45 23.84 -11.13
C ILE A 264 3.26 23.19 -11.85
N GLU A 265 2.73 23.80 -12.93
CA GLU A 265 1.64 23.19 -13.71
C GLU A 265 2.07 21.85 -14.33
N THR A 266 3.29 21.81 -14.87
CA THR A 266 3.85 20.60 -15.47
C THR A 266 4.06 19.51 -14.44
N ALA A 267 4.60 19.86 -13.27
CA ALA A 267 4.78 18.93 -12.14
C ALA A 267 3.43 18.34 -11.68
N LEU A 268 2.38 19.16 -11.55
CA LEU A 268 1.04 18.68 -11.19
C LEU A 268 0.43 17.76 -12.26
N ARG A 269 0.68 18.01 -13.55
CA ARG A 269 0.26 17.12 -14.64
C ARG A 269 0.96 15.76 -14.58
N ASN A 270 2.26 15.75 -14.32
CA ASN A 270 3.02 14.51 -14.18
C ASN A 270 2.49 13.68 -13.00
N ILE A 271 2.16 14.32 -11.88
CA ILE A 271 1.49 13.67 -10.75
C ILE A 271 0.17 13.00 -11.19
N THR A 272 -0.67 13.68 -11.98
CA THR A 272 -1.93 13.07 -12.44
C THR A 272 -1.72 11.89 -13.38
N ILE A 273 -0.68 11.91 -14.22
CA ILE A 273 -0.31 10.80 -15.10
C ILE A 273 0.08 9.59 -14.24
N ASP A 274 0.89 9.79 -13.21
CA ASP A 274 1.33 8.70 -12.33
C ASP A 274 0.19 8.15 -11.46
N MET A 275 -0.73 8.99 -11.01
CA MET A 275 -1.96 8.55 -10.32
C MET A 275 -2.79 7.60 -11.17
N ARG A 276 -2.96 7.91 -12.47
CA ARG A 276 -3.65 7.04 -13.43
C ARG A 276 -2.97 5.67 -13.52
N ASP A 277 -1.64 5.68 -13.52
CA ASP A 277 -0.79 4.53 -13.81
C ASP A 277 -0.48 3.63 -12.60
N GLY A 278 -0.95 3.98 -11.39
CA GLY A 278 -0.84 3.08 -10.24
C GLY A 278 -0.45 3.72 -8.91
N GLY A 279 -0.17 5.02 -8.88
CA GLY A 279 0.25 5.74 -7.67
C GLY A 279 1.38 6.71 -7.99
N ILE A 280 1.61 7.67 -7.09
CA ILE A 280 2.60 8.74 -7.33
C ILE A 280 3.92 8.50 -6.62
N ASN A 281 4.90 9.31 -6.97
CA ASN A 281 6.13 9.46 -6.20
C ASN A 281 5.87 10.01 -4.79
N PRO A 282 6.28 9.30 -3.73
CA PRO A 282 6.18 9.81 -2.36
C PRO A 282 6.99 11.09 -2.16
N GLY A 283 8.10 11.23 -2.89
CA GLY A 283 8.89 12.46 -2.94
C GLY A 283 8.25 13.49 -3.86
N LEU A 284 7.22 14.21 -3.40
CA LEU A 284 6.56 15.27 -4.19
C LEU A 284 7.56 16.30 -4.76
N HIS A 285 8.62 16.59 -4.01
CA HIS A 285 9.71 17.48 -4.43
C HIS A 285 10.37 17.06 -5.74
N LYS A 286 10.36 15.76 -6.10
CA LYS A 286 10.99 15.26 -7.32
C LYS A 286 10.26 15.76 -8.56
N TYR A 287 8.93 15.69 -8.56
CA TYR A 287 8.13 16.27 -9.64
C TYR A 287 8.43 17.75 -9.84
N PHE A 288 8.69 18.49 -8.76
CA PHE A 288 9.09 19.88 -8.83
C PHE A 288 10.50 20.02 -9.42
N LEU A 289 11.51 19.38 -8.81
CA LEU A 289 12.92 19.52 -9.22
C LEU A 289 13.19 19.04 -10.65
N GLU A 290 12.41 18.09 -11.17
CA GLU A 290 12.46 17.72 -12.60
C GLU A 290 12.14 18.89 -13.54
N GLN A 291 11.30 19.85 -13.10
CA GLN A 291 10.95 21.03 -13.87
C GLN A 291 11.89 22.22 -13.59
N PHE A 292 12.72 22.12 -12.54
CA PHE A 292 13.66 23.14 -12.11
C PHE A 292 15.04 22.53 -11.81
N PRO A 293 15.78 22.07 -12.84
CA PRO A 293 17.03 21.32 -12.65
C PRO A 293 18.17 22.14 -12.01
N GLU A 294 18.07 23.46 -12.00
CA GLU A 294 19.03 24.36 -11.33
C GLU A 294 18.67 24.61 -9.85
N GLU A 295 17.47 24.21 -9.42
CA GLU A 295 17.05 24.36 -8.02
C GLU A 295 17.63 23.23 -7.16
N SER A 296 18.09 23.60 -5.97
CA SER A 296 18.51 22.62 -4.97
C SER A 296 17.34 22.15 -4.12
N PHE A 297 17.46 20.97 -3.51
CA PHE A 297 16.46 20.48 -2.56
C PHE A 297 16.24 21.43 -1.37
N ASP A 298 17.32 22.08 -0.88
CA ASP A 298 17.22 23.07 0.19
C ASP A 298 16.45 24.32 -0.25
N SER A 299 16.63 24.77 -1.50
CA SER A 299 15.85 25.86 -2.08
C SER A 299 14.37 25.48 -2.17
N TYR A 300 14.07 24.29 -2.68
CA TYR A 300 12.70 23.74 -2.69
C TYR A 300 12.06 23.77 -1.30
N LYS A 301 12.77 23.26 -0.28
CA LYS A 301 12.27 23.17 1.10
C LYS A 301 11.89 24.53 1.67
N ASN A 302 12.73 25.54 1.43
CA ASN A 302 12.54 26.87 2.00
C ASN A 302 11.50 27.72 1.24
N ASN A 303 11.46 27.59 -0.09
CA ASN A 303 10.74 28.53 -0.95
C ASN A 303 9.45 27.95 -1.54
N TYR A 304 9.40 26.64 -1.81
CA TYR A 304 8.37 26.03 -2.65
C TYR A 304 7.56 24.92 -1.98
N GLN A 305 8.10 24.24 -0.97
CA GLN A 305 7.46 23.09 -0.33
C GLN A 305 6.02 23.38 0.11
N ASN A 306 5.81 24.47 0.84
CA ASN A 306 4.48 24.84 1.34
C ASN A 306 3.48 25.11 0.22
N ILE A 307 3.94 25.66 -0.91
CA ILE A 307 3.11 25.94 -2.08
C ILE A 307 2.73 24.62 -2.75
N PHE A 308 3.73 23.79 -3.02
CA PHE A 308 3.57 22.58 -3.80
C PHE A 308 2.76 21.52 -3.05
N GLU A 309 3.03 21.31 -1.75
CA GLU A 309 2.25 20.39 -0.90
C GLU A 309 0.80 20.85 -0.74
N TYR A 310 0.56 22.16 -0.63
CA TYR A 310 -0.80 22.69 -0.58
C TYR A 310 -1.58 22.38 -1.86
N LEU A 311 -0.97 22.62 -3.03
CA LEU A 311 -1.60 22.36 -4.32
C LEU A 311 -1.84 20.85 -4.54
N TYR A 312 -0.88 20.02 -4.14
CA TYR A 312 -1.04 18.57 -4.15
C TYR A 312 -2.21 18.12 -3.25
N LYS A 313 -2.34 18.70 -2.06
CA LYS A 313 -3.47 18.43 -1.17
C LYS A 313 -4.81 18.82 -1.78
N VAL A 314 -4.88 19.97 -2.46
CA VAL A 314 -6.08 20.39 -3.21
C VAL A 314 -6.41 19.36 -4.29
N LEU A 315 -5.42 18.95 -5.09
CA LEU A 315 -5.58 17.95 -6.14
C LEU A 315 -6.14 16.64 -5.58
N ARG A 316 -5.51 16.10 -4.55
CA ARG A 316 -5.94 14.85 -3.90
C ARG A 316 -7.37 14.93 -3.37
N ASN A 317 -7.71 16.03 -2.71
CA ASN A 317 -9.05 16.21 -2.14
C ASN A 317 -10.14 16.29 -3.22
N GLU A 318 -9.85 16.97 -4.33
CA GLU A 318 -10.80 17.06 -5.44
C GLU A 318 -11.00 15.69 -6.11
N ILE A 319 -9.93 14.92 -6.31
CA ILE A 319 -10.02 13.53 -6.80
C ILE A 319 -10.92 12.69 -5.89
N VAL A 320 -10.69 12.73 -4.58
CA VAL A 320 -11.49 11.98 -3.59
C VAL A 320 -12.96 12.39 -3.65
N LYS A 321 -13.25 13.69 -3.81
CA LYS A 321 -14.61 14.21 -3.95
C LYS A 321 -15.31 13.68 -5.20
N GLN A 322 -14.63 13.72 -6.34
CA GLN A 322 -15.18 13.25 -7.61
C GLN A 322 -15.39 11.73 -7.65
N ILE A 323 -14.54 10.94 -6.99
CA ILE A 323 -14.75 9.49 -6.79
C ILE A 323 -15.88 9.22 -5.79
N GLY A 324 -16.05 10.15 -4.84
CA GLY A 324 -16.95 10.04 -3.69
C GLY A 324 -18.41 9.91 -4.06
N GLY A 325 -18.87 10.66 -5.07
CA GLY A 325 -20.27 10.76 -5.50
C GLY A 325 -21.22 11.05 -4.34
N ASP A 326 -21.75 12.28 -4.26
CA ASP A 326 -22.72 12.70 -3.22
C ASP A 326 -23.71 11.61 -2.77
#